data_AF-A0A3R8N3N2-F1
#
_entry.id   AF-A0A3R8N3N2-F1
#
_cell.length_a   1.000
_cell.length_b   1.000
_cell.length_c   1.000
_cell.angle_alpha   90.00
_cell.angle_beta   90.00
_cell.angle_gamma   90.00
#
_symmetry.space_group_name_H-M   'P 1'
#
loop_
_entity.id
_entity.type
_entity.pdbx_description
1 polymer ?
#
loop_
_entity_poly.entity_id
_entity_poly.type
_entity_poly.pdbx_seq_one_letter_code
_entity_poly.pdbx_strand_id
1 'polypeptide(L)'
;IDAAHGNCGKDENREAGVIEEIAERLAAGEQGITGVMMESFLVGGHQKPAPLDQLVYGQSVTDSCVPWDRANELLHTLADAVTTRRALHR
;
A
#
# COMPACT_ATOMS: atom_id res chain seq x y z
N ILE A 1 7.53 -4.71 -6.49
CA ILE A 1 7.71 -5.13 -5.09
C ILE A 1 6.33 -5.24 -4.48
N ASP A 2 5.96 -6.43 -4.03
CA ASP A 2 4.74 -6.61 -3.24
C ASP A 2 4.99 -6.09 -1.82
N ALA A 3 4.24 -5.11 -1.33
CA ALA A 3 4.37 -4.60 0.03
C ALA A 3 3.60 -5.42 1.06
N ALA A 4 2.64 -6.24 0.61
CA ALA A 4 1.76 -7.04 1.43
C ALA A 4 2.40 -8.40 1.83
N HIS A 5 1.57 -9.33 2.28
CA HIS A 5 1.94 -10.71 2.57
C HIS A 5 3.18 -10.84 3.50
N GLY A 6 4.24 -11.49 3.01
CA GLY A 6 5.47 -11.72 3.77
C GLY A 6 6.29 -10.45 4.01
N ASN A 7 6.11 -9.41 3.18
CA ASN A 7 6.86 -8.17 3.32
C ASN A 7 6.29 -7.24 4.40
N CYS A 8 5.00 -7.38 4.73
CA CYS A 8 4.39 -6.70 5.88
C CYS A 8 4.19 -7.59 7.11
N GLY A 9 4.44 -8.90 7.01
CA GLY A 9 4.13 -9.82 8.11
C GLY A 9 2.64 -9.93 8.42
N LYS A 10 1.77 -9.70 7.41
CA LYS A 10 0.30 -9.63 7.52
C LYS A 10 -0.21 -8.52 8.46
N ASP A 11 0.53 -7.42 8.59
CA ASP A 11 0.11 -6.20 9.30
C ASP A 11 -0.05 -5.05 8.30
N GLU A 12 -1.28 -4.56 8.14
CA GLU A 12 -1.60 -3.48 7.20
C GLU A 12 -0.89 -2.15 7.54
N ASN A 13 -0.56 -1.91 8.80
CA ASN A 13 0.19 -0.72 9.21
C ASN A 13 1.66 -0.85 8.79
N ARG A 14 2.21 -2.08 8.89
CA ARG A 14 3.56 -2.36 8.40
C ARG A 14 3.63 -2.24 6.89
N GLU A 15 2.60 -2.70 6.17
CA GLU A 15 2.50 -2.58 4.71
C GLU A 15 2.59 -1.11 4.26
N ALA A 16 1.88 -0.20 4.93
CA ALA A 16 2.00 1.24 4.68
C ALA A 16 3.46 1.72 4.84
N GLY A 17 4.16 1.26 5.88
CA GLY A 17 5.58 1.58 6.08
C GLY A 17 6.49 1.00 4.98
N VAL A 18 6.20 -0.20 4.45
CA VAL A 18 6.94 -0.77 3.32
C VAL A 18 6.77 0.09 2.07
N ILE A 19 5.57 0.63 1.84
CA ILE A 19 5.33 1.55 0.72
C ILE A 19 6.14 2.84 0.87
N GLU A 20 6.22 3.41 2.08
CA GLU A 20 7.05 4.58 2.36
C GLU A 20 8.54 4.30 2.12
N GLU A 21 9.05 3.17 2.59
CA GLU A 21 10.44 2.73 2.35
C GLU A 21 10.74 2.57 0.84
N ILE A 22 9.78 2.03 0.07
CA ILE A 22 9.92 1.93 -1.39
C ILE A 22 9.91 3.32 -2.02
N ALA A 23 9.05 4.23 -1.56
CA ALA A 23 9.00 5.61 -2.04
C ALA A 23 10.33 6.35 -1.79
N GLU A 24 10.94 6.18 -0.62
CA GLU A 24 12.27 6.74 -0.33
C GLU A 24 13.34 6.24 -1.31
N ARG A 25 13.37 4.92 -1.58
CA ARG A 25 14.29 4.31 -2.55
C ARG A 25 14.08 4.84 -3.97
N LEU A 26 12.82 5.00 -4.37
CA LEU A 26 12.47 5.62 -5.65
C LEU A 26 13.00 7.06 -5.71
N ALA A 27 12.69 7.88 -4.71
CA ALA A 27 13.12 9.27 -4.64
C ALA A 27 14.65 9.42 -4.65
N ALA A 28 15.37 8.46 -4.06
CA ALA A 28 16.83 8.41 -4.04
C ALA A 28 17.47 8.01 -5.39
N GLY A 29 16.68 7.71 -6.43
CA GLY A 29 17.21 7.43 -7.76
C GLY A 29 17.18 5.96 -8.18
N GLU A 30 16.65 5.03 -7.37
CA GLU A 30 16.72 3.61 -7.70
C GLU A 30 15.91 3.27 -8.95
N GLN A 31 16.61 2.78 -9.98
CA GLN A 31 16.01 2.46 -11.29
C GLN A 31 15.45 1.03 -11.38
N GLY A 32 15.90 0.13 -10.51
CA GLY A 32 15.49 -1.28 -10.53
C GLY A 32 14.04 -1.52 -10.11
N ILE A 33 13.40 -0.55 -9.44
CA ILE A 33 12.01 -0.65 -8.99
C ILE A 33 11.09 -0.09 -10.07
N THR A 34 10.34 -0.98 -10.71
CA THR A 34 9.44 -0.67 -11.83
C THR A 34 7.97 -0.64 -11.44
N GLY A 35 7.60 -1.22 -10.30
CA GLY A 35 6.22 -1.24 -9.82
C GLY A 35 6.11 -1.75 -8.39
N VAL A 36 4.96 -1.46 -7.76
CA VAL A 36 4.60 -1.88 -6.40
C VAL A 36 3.21 -2.51 -6.39
N MET A 37 2.93 -3.33 -5.38
CA MET A 37 1.60 -3.84 -5.07
C MET A 37 1.30 -3.53 -3.61
N MET A 38 0.07 -3.10 -3.34
CA MET A 38 -0.47 -2.81 -2.01
C MET A 38 -1.93 -3.30 -1.96
N GLU A 39 -2.36 -3.86 -0.85
CA GLU A 39 -3.73 -4.27 -0.58
C GLU A 39 -4.46 -3.17 0.21
N SER A 40 -5.44 -2.55 -0.43
CA SER A 40 -6.26 -1.50 0.19
C SER A 40 -7.73 -1.74 -0.03
N PHE A 41 -8.54 -1.30 0.94
CA PHE A 41 -9.99 -1.36 0.87
C PHE A 41 -10.61 -0.13 1.55
N LEU A 42 -11.94 0.04 1.45
CA LEU A 42 -12.60 1.24 1.99
C LEU A 42 -12.42 1.36 3.50
N VAL A 43 -12.54 0.24 4.20
CA VAL A 43 -12.34 0.06 5.64
C VAL A 43 -11.11 -0.80 5.85
N GLY A 44 -10.25 -0.37 6.76
CA GLY A 44 -9.00 -1.06 7.08
C GLY A 44 -9.18 -2.38 7.82
N GLY A 45 -8.10 -3.16 7.87
CA GLY A 45 -8.08 -4.48 8.48
C GLY A 45 -8.88 -5.51 7.69
N HIS A 46 -9.38 -6.53 8.39
CA HIS A 46 -10.22 -7.59 7.80
C HIS A 46 -11.37 -7.97 8.73
N GLN A 47 -12.33 -8.70 8.17
CA GLN A 47 -13.43 -9.34 8.86
C GLN A 47 -13.51 -10.82 8.49
N LYS A 48 -14.20 -11.62 9.31
CA LYS A 48 -14.46 -13.03 8.98
C LYS A 48 -15.56 -13.13 7.91
N PRO A 49 -15.50 -14.12 7.01
CA PRO A 49 -16.61 -14.43 6.11
C PRO A 49 -17.92 -14.67 6.89
N ALA A 50 -19.01 -14.08 6.40
CA ALA A 50 -20.34 -14.14 7.02
C ALA A 50 -21.43 -13.94 5.93
N PRO A 51 -22.72 -14.20 6.24
CA PRO A 51 -23.83 -13.77 5.39
C PRO A 51 -23.75 -12.28 5.05
N LEU A 52 -24.23 -11.90 3.86
CA LEU A 52 -24.02 -10.56 3.30
C LEU A 52 -24.57 -9.43 4.20
N ASP A 53 -25.68 -9.67 4.89
CA ASP A 53 -26.32 -8.73 5.81
C ASP A 53 -25.55 -8.52 7.13
N GLN A 54 -24.51 -9.31 7.39
CA GLN A 54 -23.65 -9.23 8.57
C GLN A 54 -22.25 -8.68 8.25
N LEU A 55 -21.92 -8.47 6.97
CA LEU A 55 -20.63 -7.96 6.56
C LEU A 55 -20.58 -6.43 6.63
N VAL A 56 -19.46 -5.90 7.10
CA VAL A 56 -19.13 -4.49 6.96
C VAL A 56 -18.84 -4.24 5.48
N TYR A 57 -19.64 -3.39 4.84
CA TYR A 57 -19.39 -3.00 3.46
C TYR A 57 -18.01 -2.36 3.33
N GLY A 58 -17.23 -2.82 2.35
CA GLY A 58 -15.92 -2.25 2.09
C GLY A 58 -14.86 -2.64 3.13
N GLN A 59 -15.03 -3.73 3.89
CA GLN A 59 -13.97 -4.38 4.66
C GLN A 59 -13.61 -5.78 4.09
N SER A 60 -12.32 -6.10 3.97
CA SER A 60 -11.83 -7.34 3.36
C SER A 60 -12.27 -8.58 4.15
N VAL A 61 -12.63 -9.68 3.47
CA VAL A 61 -12.92 -10.99 4.09
C VAL A 61 -11.72 -11.96 4.05
N THR A 62 -10.60 -11.50 3.51
CA THR A 62 -9.35 -12.28 3.32
C THR A 62 -8.23 -11.67 4.18
N ASP A 63 -7.13 -11.21 3.57
CA ASP A 63 -6.05 -10.53 4.29
C ASP A 63 -6.46 -9.09 4.68
N SER A 64 -5.81 -8.57 5.73
CA SER A 64 -6.00 -7.19 6.19
C SER A 64 -5.57 -6.20 5.12
N CYS A 65 -6.36 -5.15 4.92
CA CYS A 65 -6.04 -4.11 3.94
C CYS A 65 -5.80 -2.74 4.60
N VAL A 66 -5.00 -1.90 3.94
CA VAL A 66 -4.82 -0.49 4.29
C VAL A 66 -6.14 0.28 4.03
N PRO A 67 -6.65 1.09 4.98
CA PRO A 67 -7.86 1.89 4.76
C PRO A 67 -7.67 2.94 3.67
N TRP A 68 -8.77 3.31 3.00
CA TRP A 68 -8.74 4.17 1.82
C TRP A 68 -8.00 5.51 2.02
N ASP A 69 -8.28 6.22 3.11
CA ASP A 69 -7.65 7.52 3.36
C ASP A 69 -6.13 7.40 3.41
N ARG A 70 -5.63 6.32 4.04
CA ARG A 70 -4.20 6.05 4.12
C ARG A 70 -3.62 5.61 2.77
N ALA A 71 -4.34 4.79 2.02
CA ALA A 71 -3.91 4.41 0.67
C ALA A 71 -3.84 5.62 -0.27
N ASN A 72 -4.78 6.57 -0.17
CA ASN A 72 -4.77 7.80 -0.92
C ASN A 72 -3.52 8.64 -0.62
N GLU A 73 -3.14 8.78 0.65
CA GLU A 73 -1.88 9.44 1.04
C GLU A 73 -0.66 8.74 0.41
N LEU A 74 -0.57 7.41 0.55
CA LEU A 74 0.55 6.62 0.04
C LEU A 74 0.70 6.69 -1.49
N LEU A 75 -0.42 6.74 -2.23
CA LEU A 75 -0.40 6.93 -3.68
C LEU A 75 0.21 8.30 -4.07
N HIS A 76 -0.09 9.35 -3.32
CA HIS A 76 0.52 10.67 -3.54
C HIS A 76 2.02 10.65 -3.17
N THR A 77 2.39 10.01 -2.06
CA THR A 77 3.81 9.80 -1.68
C THR A 77 4.60 9.10 -2.79
N LEU A 78 4.05 8.02 -3.37
CA LEU A 78 4.67 7.32 -4.49
C LEU A 78 4.78 8.19 -5.75
N ALA A 79 3.75 8.99 -6.05
CA ALA A 79 3.76 9.91 -7.19
C ALA A 79 4.85 11.00 -7.05
N ASP A 80 5.02 11.55 -5.85
CA ASP A 80 6.05 12.53 -5.52
C ASP A 80 7.45 11.92 -5.63
N ALA A 81 7.63 10.70 -5.13
CA ALA A 81 8.88 9.96 -5.24
C ALA A 81 9.27 9.68 -6.71
N VAL A 82 8.32 9.26 -7.54
CA VAL A 82 8.54 9.07 -8.98
C VAL A 82 8.89 10.38 -9.69
N THR A 83 8.24 11.48 -9.31
CA THR A 83 8.55 12.82 -9.85
C THR A 83 9.96 13.25 -9.49
N THR A 84 10.34 13.07 -8.22
CA THR A 84 11.70 13.35 -7.72
C THR A 84 12.75 12.54 -8.47
N ARG A 85 12.54 11.22 -8.61
CA ARG A 85 13.44 10.33 -9.36
C ARG A 85 13.67 10.80 -10.79
N ARG A 86 12.59 11.22 -11.48
CA ARG A 86 12.68 11.71 -12.87
C ARG A 86 13.50 12.99 -12.97
N ALA A 87 13.47 13.86 -11.97
CA ALA A 87 14.22 15.11 -11.97
C ALA A 87 15.74 14.89 -11.81
N LEU A 88 16.18 13.82 -11.13
CA LEU A 88 17.60 13.48 -11.00
C LEU A 88 18.27 13.09 -12.33
N HIS A 89 17.47 12.75 -13.35
CA HIS A 89 17.94 12.29 -14.65
C HIS A 89 17.55 13.24 -15.80
N ARG A 90 17.08 14.44 -15.49
CA ARG A 90 16.92 15.53 -16.46
C ARG A 90 18.17 16.39 -16.49
#